data_AF-A0A3R7NR23-F1
#
_entry.id   AF-A0A3R7NR23-F1
#
_cell.length_a   1.000
_cell.length_b   1.000
_cell.length_c   1.000
_cell.angle_alpha   90.00
_cell.angle_beta   90.00
_cell.angle_gamma   90.00
#
_symmetry.space_group_name_H-M   'P 1'
#
loop_
_entity.id
_entity.type
_entity.pdbx_description
1 polymer ?
#
loop_
_entity_poly.entity_id
_entity_poly.type
_entity_poly.pdbx_seq_one_letter_code
_entity_poly.pdbx_strand_id
1 'polypeptide(L)'
;MSLFQWKVGENYVDVLSSCPFTIQSCQSADFLNLGMPQQSFPLHARRQWYVAGKYIATLWALDTGRSYLVNVVVSNEDASVPGADSVDCNGSGSSVAAALESTVLVKLPQNNGPLALCSAHAILDVRLLYRDDFLNCVLSQSGDFMFVEQSGMAKPTLLHLLFYHSLFALPYEVNGKPIYLLPNGATGRFCLDLTQENVAWRGSRKVRRLMSCDRFVVAVNRDIRDSLCLAREYHIKQKGSTWIGVSYIDLLVNMASHPAYGVRIMALELLEKNSGMVLAGCLGYSLGSVYHDFTMFTMERGPEGFGNFATKLLGEALQQCGYNFWYWGMRLAYMEQFEGKYGGKVVCKSEFITRWGQYRNIQPTCTLEAFFQSGRGMLPYFVPVE
;
A
#
# COMPACT_ATOMS: atom_id res chain seq x y z
N MET A 1 10.52 -39.15 10.97
CA MET A 1 9.99 -38.11 10.07
C MET A 1 10.49 -36.76 10.59
N SER A 2 10.98 -35.86 9.75
CA SER A 2 11.33 -34.52 10.21
C SER A 2 10.06 -33.81 10.67
N LEU A 3 10.08 -33.21 11.86
CA LEU A 3 8.95 -32.50 12.44
C LEU A 3 8.51 -31.31 11.56
N PHE A 4 9.46 -30.77 10.80
CA PHE A 4 9.27 -29.65 9.89
C PHE A 4 9.46 -30.07 8.44
N GLN A 5 8.64 -29.50 7.56
CA GLN A 5 8.83 -29.50 6.12
C GLN A 5 9.23 -28.08 5.68
N TRP A 6 10.35 -27.96 4.97
CA TRP A 6 10.88 -26.69 4.48
C TRP A 6 10.66 -26.59 2.98
N LYS A 7 10.02 -25.51 2.52
CA LYS A 7 9.87 -25.22 1.09
C LYS A 7 10.58 -23.91 0.79
N VAL A 8 11.69 -24.02 0.08
CA VAL A 8 12.52 -22.89 -0.32
C VAL A 8 11.95 -22.29 -1.61
N GLY A 9 11.63 -21.01 -1.58
CA GLY A 9 11.33 -20.21 -2.76
C GLY A 9 12.55 -19.43 -3.24
N GLU A 10 12.33 -18.43 -4.09
CA GLU A 10 13.41 -17.58 -4.62
C GLU A 10 14.10 -16.77 -3.51
N ASN A 11 13.32 -16.00 -2.75
CA ASN A 11 13.79 -15.15 -1.65
C ASN A 11 12.92 -15.25 -0.39
N TYR A 12 12.31 -16.42 -0.20
CA TYR A 12 11.50 -16.75 0.97
C TYR A 12 11.61 -18.24 1.30
N VAL A 13 11.22 -18.60 2.52
CA VAL A 13 11.15 -20.00 2.96
C VAL A 13 9.86 -20.22 3.74
N ASP A 14 9.01 -21.13 3.25
CA ASP A 14 7.85 -21.61 4.00
C ASP A 14 8.30 -22.76 4.90
N VAL A 15 8.03 -22.65 6.20
CA VAL A 15 8.20 -23.70 7.20
C VAL A 15 6.83 -24.26 7.52
N LEU A 16 6.65 -25.57 7.39
CA LEU A 16 5.41 -26.26 7.69
C LEU A 16 5.61 -27.29 8.81
N SER A 17 4.62 -27.44 9.68
CA SER A 17 4.61 -28.42 10.76
C SER A 17 3.19 -28.94 11.01
N SER A 18 3.08 -30.13 11.59
CA SER A 18 1.81 -30.64 12.13
C SER A 18 1.46 -30.06 13.51
N CYS A 19 2.42 -29.40 14.17
CA CYS A 19 2.25 -28.82 15.50
C CYS A 19 2.48 -27.30 15.47
N PRO A 20 1.90 -26.52 16.40
CA PRO A 20 2.25 -25.12 16.58
C PRO A 20 3.75 -24.94 16.78
N PHE A 21 4.32 -23.91 16.16
CA PHE A 21 5.73 -23.58 16.32
C PHE A 21 5.97 -22.09 16.18
N THR A 22 7.15 -21.66 16.62
CA THR A 22 7.63 -20.29 16.54
C THR A 22 9.04 -20.29 15.98
N ILE A 23 9.30 -19.48 14.97
CA ILE A 23 10.67 -19.20 14.54
C ILE A 23 11.21 -18.10 15.46
N GLN A 24 12.24 -18.39 16.23
CA GLN A 24 12.84 -17.45 17.18
C GLN A 24 13.86 -16.53 16.52
N SER A 25 14.57 -17.03 15.52
CA SER A 25 15.54 -16.25 14.77
C SER A 25 15.83 -16.87 13.41
N CYS A 26 16.29 -16.03 12.50
CA CYS A 26 16.94 -16.40 11.25
C CYS A 26 18.23 -15.58 11.22
N GLN A 27 19.37 -16.16 10.83
CA GLN A 27 20.65 -15.43 10.72
C GLN A 27 21.42 -15.95 9.52
N SER A 28 22.13 -15.08 8.81
CA SER A 28 23.04 -15.50 7.74
C SER A 28 24.11 -16.43 8.32
N ALA A 29 24.31 -17.60 7.71
CA ALA A 29 25.37 -18.53 8.08
C ALA A 29 26.74 -18.10 7.51
N ASP A 30 26.74 -17.18 6.55
CA ASP A 30 27.95 -16.65 5.94
C ASP A 30 28.59 -15.59 6.85
N PHE A 31 29.90 -15.72 7.12
CA PHE A 31 30.68 -14.83 8.01
C PHE A 31 30.82 -13.38 7.50
N LEU A 32 30.43 -13.11 6.26
CA LEU A 32 30.40 -11.75 5.73
C LEU A 32 29.18 -11.05 6.31
N ASN A 33 29.40 -10.11 7.23
CA ASN A 33 28.44 -9.23 7.92
C ASN A 33 27.63 -8.31 6.98
N LEU A 34 27.05 -8.87 5.91
CA LEU A 34 26.25 -8.14 4.94
C LEU A 34 24.77 -8.39 5.26
N GLY A 35 24.28 -7.68 6.28
CA GLY A 35 22.86 -7.55 6.59
C GLY A 35 22.32 -8.63 7.54
N MET A 36 21.87 -8.19 8.72
CA MET A 36 20.98 -9.01 9.56
C MET A 36 19.62 -9.13 8.86
N PRO A 37 18.93 -10.28 8.97
CA PRO A 37 17.57 -10.40 8.46
C PRO A 37 16.66 -9.36 9.10
N GLN A 38 15.85 -8.72 8.25
CA GLN A 38 15.09 -7.51 8.57
C GLN A 38 13.70 -7.82 9.13
N GLN A 39 13.28 -9.08 9.01
CA GLN A 39 12.02 -9.57 9.57
C GLN A 39 12.08 -9.56 11.09
N SER A 40 11.01 -9.09 11.72
CA SER A 40 10.89 -9.13 13.18
C SER A 40 10.61 -10.56 13.67
N PHE A 41 11.24 -10.92 14.79
CA PHE A 41 11.05 -12.18 15.49
C PHE A 41 10.60 -11.92 16.93
N PRO A 42 9.90 -12.88 17.59
CA PRO A 42 9.52 -14.20 17.09
C PRO A 42 8.46 -14.19 15.98
N LEU A 43 8.51 -15.17 15.08
CA LEU A 43 7.48 -15.40 14.06
C LEU A 43 6.66 -16.64 14.43
N HIS A 44 5.43 -16.42 14.86
CA HIS A 44 4.51 -17.50 15.22
C HIS A 44 3.86 -18.11 13.97
N ALA A 45 3.85 -19.44 13.90
CA ALA A 45 3.20 -20.15 12.83
C ALA A 45 1.67 -20.00 12.90
N ARG A 46 1.06 -19.76 11.74
CA ARG A 46 -0.40 -19.63 11.61
C ARG A 46 -0.98 -20.97 11.19
N ARG A 47 -2.15 -21.32 11.73
CA ARG A 47 -2.89 -22.51 11.31
C ARG A 47 -3.42 -22.32 9.89
N GLN A 48 -3.18 -23.26 8.99
CA GLN A 48 -3.77 -23.28 7.66
C GLN A 48 -5.21 -23.81 7.73
N TRP A 49 -6.16 -23.08 7.16
CA TRP A 49 -7.57 -23.46 7.22
C TRP A 49 -7.96 -24.54 6.18
N TYR A 50 -7.23 -24.60 5.07
CA TYR A 50 -7.51 -25.52 3.96
C TYR A 50 -6.78 -26.87 4.07
N VAL A 51 -5.83 -27.03 5.01
CA VAL A 51 -5.23 -28.33 5.34
C VAL A 51 -5.30 -28.54 6.85
N ALA A 52 -6.21 -29.41 7.28
CA ALA A 52 -6.40 -29.71 8.69
C ALA A 52 -5.08 -30.11 9.38
N GLY A 53 -4.80 -29.47 10.52
CA GLY A 53 -3.65 -29.80 11.36
C GLY A 53 -2.29 -29.34 10.81
N LYS A 54 -2.23 -28.38 9.88
CA LYS A 54 -0.95 -27.80 9.42
C LYS A 54 -0.77 -26.37 9.87
N TYR A 55 0.43 -26.07 10.38
CA TYR A 55 0.90 -24.74 10.73
C TYR A 55 1.93 -24.29 9.71
N ILE A 56 1.92 -23.00 9.35
CA ILE A 56 2.88 -22.38 8.44
C ILE A 56 3.45 -21.09 9.02
N ALA A 57 4.76 -20.91 8.88
CA ALA A 57 5.43 -19.63 9.07
C ALA A 57 6.32 -19.37 7.86
N THR A 58 6.34 -18.12 7.39
CA THR A 58 7.09 -17.74 6.19
C THR A 58 8.21 -16.76 6.56
N LEU A 59 9.44 -17.15 6.26
CA LEU A 59 10.58 -16.25 6.26
C LEU A 59 10.60 -15.48 4.95
N TRP A 60 10.52 -14.16 5.01
CA TRP A 60 10.45 -13.28 3.84
C TRP A 60 11.75 -12.48 3.67
N ALA A 61 11.92 -11.89 2.49
CA ALA A 61 12.96 -10.90 2.21
C ALA A 61 14.39 -11.43 2.48
N LEU A 62 14.64 -12.68 2.09
CA LEU A 62 15.96 -13.30 2.23
C LEU A 62 16.83 -13.00 1.00
N ASP A 63 18.14 -12.94 1.17
CA ASP A 63 19.06 -12.84 0.04
C ASP A 63 19.20 -14.18 -0.66
N THR A 64 19.14 -14.15 -1.99
CA THR A 64 19.37 -15.32 -2.83
C THR A 64 20.82 -15.80 -2.76
N GLY A 65 21.04 -17.09 -2.97
CA GLY A 65 22.37 -17.72 -2.99
C GLY A 65 23.04 -17.89 -1.62
N ARG A 66 22.40 -17.43 -0.55
CA ARG A 66 22.92 -17.50 0.81
C ARG A 66 22.38 -18.68 1.61
N SER A 67 23.07 -18.98 2.70
CA SER A 67 22.61 -19.95 3.70
C SER A 67 22.22 -19.25 4.99
N TYR A 68 21.18 -19.74 5.66
CA TYR A 68 20.62 -19.16 6.87
C TYR A 68 20.49 -20.23 7.97
N LEU A 69 20.89 -19.89 9.18
CA LEU A 69 20.58 -20.66 10.38
C LEU A 69 19.24 -20.18 10.94
N VAL A 70 18.26 -21.06 10.96
CA VAL A 70 16.90 -20.78 11.41
C VAL A 70 16.62 -21.55 12.70
N ASN A 71 16.33 -20.84 13.77
CA ASN A 71 15.98 -21.42 15.06
C ASN A 71 14.47 -21.51 15.21
N VAL A 72 13.98 -22.72 15.48
CA VAL A 72 12.54 -23.01 15.59
C VAL A 72 12.26 -23.73 16.91
N VAL A 73 11.22 -23.26 17.59
CA VAL A 73 10.73 -23.83 18.86
C VAL A 73 9.32 -24.36 18.65
N VAL A 74 9.08 -25.60 19.04
CA VAL A 74 7.76 -26.24 19.00
C VAL A 74 7.07 -26.00 20.32
N SER A 75 5.85 -25.49 20.27
CA SER A 75 5.01 -25.33 21.46
C SER A 75 4.26 -26.63 21.71
N ASN A 76 4.34 -27.18 22.93
CA ASN A 76 3.58 -28.38 23.31
C ASN A 76 2.11 -28.09 23.65
N GLU A 77 1.70 -26.82 23.64
CA GLU A 77 0.33 -26.42 23.91
C GLU A 77 -0.36 -26.01 22.60
N ASP A 78 -1.54 -26.58 22.35
CA ASP A 78 -2.55 -25.99 21.47
C ASP A 78 -3.00 -24.67 22.11
N ALA A 79 -2.16 -23.64 22.02
CA ALA A 79 -2.49 -22.31 22.51
C ALA A 79 -3.71 -21.84 21.71
N SER A 80 -4.88 -21.94 22.33
CA SER A 80 -6.07 -21.20 21.93
C SER A 80 -5.65 -19.74 21.78
N VAL A 81 -5.71 -19.23 20.56
CA VAL A 81 -5.49 -17.80 20.27
C VAL A 81 -6.36 -17.01 21.25
N PRO A 82 -5.81 -16.06 22.04
CA PRO A 82 -6.63 -15.28 22.95
C PRO A 82 -7.60 -14.45 22.13
N GLY A 83 -8.90 -14.78 22.22
CA GLY A 83 -9.94 -13.77 22.05
C GLY A 83 -9.78 -12.76 23.18
N ALA A 84 -9.95 -11.48 22.86
CA ALA A 84 -10.11 -10.46 23.87
C ALA A 84 -11.25 -10.88 24.83
N ASP A 85 -11.05 -10.59 26.12
CA ASP A 85 -12.02 -10.70 27.20
C ASP A 85 -12.12 -12.06 27.92
N SER A 86 -11.19 -12.30 28.85
CA SER A 86 -11.52 -12.71 30.23
C SER A 86 -10.26 -12.81 31.08
N VAL A 87 -10.16 -11.96 32.11
CA VAL A 87 -9.18 -12.09 33.20
C VAL A 87 -9.78 -13.04 34.22
N ASP A 88 -9.20 -14.22 34.39
CA ASP A 88 -9.40 -15.02 35.60
C ASP A 88 -8.05 -15.48 36.15
N CYS A 89 -7.77 -15.02 37.36
CA CYS A 89 -6.62 -15.39 38.16
C CYS A 89 -6.97 -16.65 38.96
N ASN A 90 -6.37 -17.80 38.64
CA ASN A 90 -6.07 -18.80 39.65
C ASN A 90 -4.94 -19.72 39.20
N GLY A 91 -3.87 -19.72 40.00
CA GLY A 91 -2.68 -20.53 39.79
C GLY A 91 -2.90 -21.99 40.13
N SER A 92 -2.46 -22.86 39.23
CA SER A 92 -1.99 -24.20 39.58
C SER A 92 -0.77 -24.51 38.70
N GLY A 93 0.31 -24.96 39.34
CA GLY A 93 1.60 -25.20 38.70
C GLY A 93 1.50 -26.33 37.67
N SER A 94 1.48 -25.96 36.39
CA SER A 94 1.63 -26.87 35.27
C SER A 94 3.12 -27.22 35.10
N SER A 95 3.40 -28.51 34.99
CA SER A 95 4.70 -29.05 34.60
C SER A 95 5.12 -28.45 33.26
N VAL A 96 6.19 -27.65 33.25
CA VAL A 96 6.76 -27.05 32.04
C VAL A 96 7.36 -28.17 31.20
N ALA A 97 6.56 -28.74 30.30
CA ALA A 97 7.03 -29.70 29.31
C ALA A 97 8.09 -29.01 28.44
N ALA A 98 9.29 -29.60 28.36
CA ALA A 98 10.42 -29.03 27.63
C ALA A 98 10.03 -28.73 26.17
N ALA A 99 10.15 -27.47 25.77
CA ALA A 99 9.96 -27.06 24.39
C ALA A 99 11.09 -27.65 23.54
N LEU A 100 10.74 -28.27 22.41
CA LEU A 100 11.74 -28.79 21.48
C LEU A 100 12.27 -27.64 20.63
N GLU A 101 13.53 -27.29 20.85
CA GLU A 101 14.26 -26.29 20.06
C GLU A 101 15.13 -26.98 19.00
N SER A 102 15.10 -26.47 17.78
CA SER A 102 15.87 -26.99 16.66
C SER A 102 16.42 -25.86 15.80
N THR A 103 17.71 -25.94 15.46
CA THR A 103 18.35 -25.02 14.51
C THR A 103 18.60 -25.75 13.20
N VAL A 104 18.11 -25.17 12.09
CA VAL A 104 18.22 -25.76 10.75
C VAL A 104 18.97 -24.82 9.82
N LEU A 105 19.92 -25.36 9.06
CA LEU A 105 20.58 -24.63 7.97
C LEU A 105 19.72 -24.72 6.70
N VAL A 106 19.31 -23.57 6.18
CA VAL A 106 18.51 -23.45 4.94
C VAL A 106 19.31 -22.69 3.90
N LYS A 107 19.42 -23.23 2.68
CA LYS A 107 20.13 -22.59 1.57
C LYS A 107 19.15 -22.13 0.50
N LEU A 108 19.23 -20.86 0.10
CA LEU A 108 18.41 -20.32 -1.00
C LEU A 108 19.09 -20.50 -2.36
N PRO A 109 18.29 -20.64 -3.43
CA PRO A 109 18.80 -20.66 -4.79
C PRO A 109 19.48 -19.33 -5.12
N GLN A 110 20.52 -19.38 -5.97
CA GLN A 110 21.15 -18.17 -6.51
C GLN A 110 20.24 -17.56 -7.57
N ASN A 111 19.96 -16.27 -7.45
CA ASN A 111 19.34 -15.50 -8.52
C ASN A 111 20.43 -14.80 -9.34
N ASN A 112 20.39 -14.96 -10.67
CA ASN A 112 21.32 -14.31 -11.61
C ASN A 112 20.62 -13.25 -12.47
N GLY A 113 19.41 -12.88 -12.08
CA GLY A 113 18.58 -11.90 -12.75
C GLY A 113 19.01 -10.45 -12.46
N PRO A 114 18.37 -9.50 -13.14
CA PRO A 114 18.57 -8.05 -12.96
C PRO A 114 18.53 -7.57 -11.52
N LEU A 115 17.71 -8.20 -10.69
CA LEU A 115 17.49 -7.83 -9.30
C LEU A 115 18.32 -8.66 -8.30
N ALA A 116 19.31 -9.45 -8.76
CA ALA A 116 20.13 -10.31 -7.90
C ALA A 116 20.78 -9.55 -6.73
N LEU A 117 21.30 -8.35 -6.99
CA LEU A 117 21.98 -7.51 -5.98
C LEU A 117 21.03 -6.85 -4.98
N CYS A 118 19.73 -6.87 -5.23
CA CYS A 118 18.70 -6.32 -4.34
C CYS A 118 17.64 -7.36 -3.99
N SER A 119 18.01 -8.65 -4.00
CA SER A 119 17.07 -9.77 -3.89
C SER A 119 16.20 -9.74 -2.62
N ALA A 120 16.73 -9.31 -1.47
CA ALA A 120 15.94 -9.09 -0.25
C ALA A 120 14.87 -7.97 -0.37
N HIS A 121 15.03 -7.06 -1.32
CA HIS A 121 14.11 -5.96 -1.61
C HIS A 121 13.30 -6.18 -2.91
N ALA A 122 13.38 -7.38 -3.50
CA ALA A 122 12.73 -7.68 -4.77
C ALA A 122 11.54 -8.63 -4.60
N ILE A 123 10.56 -8.53 -5.48
CA ILE A 123 9.55 -9.56 -5.71
C ILE A 123 10.07 -10.38 -6.90
N LEU A 124 10.72 -11.50 -6.61
CA LEU A 124 11.34 -12.35 -7.64
C LEU A 124 10.33 -13.33 -8.27
N ASP A 125 9.25 -13.64 -7.55
CA ASP A 125 8.14 -14.43 -8.06
C ASP A 125 6.83 -13.64 -7.92
N VAL A 126 6.33 -13.13 -9.04
CA VAL A 126 5.09 -12.34 -9.09
C VAL A 126 3.84 -13.13 -8.69
N ARG A 127 3.90 -14.46 -8.65
CA ARG A 127 2.78 -15.30 -8.16
C ARG A 127 2.57 -15.14 -6.65
N LEU A 128 3.58 -14.67 -5.91
CA LEU A 128 3.48 -14.39 -4.48
C LEU A 128 2.44 -13.31 -4.17
N LEU A 129 2.12 -12.45 -5.13
CA LEU A 129 1.06 -11.44 -5.02
C LEU A 129 -0.35 -12.04 -4.85
N TYR A 130 -0.53 -13.34 -5.08
CA TYR A 130 -1.81 -14.02 -4.79
C TYR A 130 -1.89 -14.57 -3.36
N ARG A 131 -0.81 -14.49 -2.57
CA ARG A 131 -0.81 -15.03 -1.21
C ARG A 131 -1.51 -14.08 -0.24
N ASP A 132 -2.35 -14.64 0.61
CA ASP A 132 -3.05 -13.89 1.68
C ASP A 132 -2.08 -13.25 2.69
N ASP A 133 -0.91 -13.86 2.87
CA ASP A 133 0.14 -13.40 3.78
C ASP A 133 1.15 -12.45 3.11
N PHE A 134 0.96 -12.04 1.85
CA PHE A 134 1.93 -11.22 1.11
C PHE A 134 2.22 -9.86 1.78
N LEU A 135 1.28 -9.28 2.52
CA LEU A 135 1.56 -8.05 3.28
C LEU A 135 2.66 -8.25 4.35
N ASN A 136 2.86 -9.48 4.84
CA ASN A 136 4.00 -9.80 5.71
C ASN A 136 5.33 -9.72 4.94
N CYS A 137 5.35 -10.04 3.65
CA CYS A 137 6.52 -9.83 2.80
C CYS A 137 6.86 -8.35 2.73
N VAL A 138 5.88 -7.50 2.42
CA VAL A 138 6.05 -6.04 2.39
C VAL A 138 6.59 -5.54 3.73
N LEU A 139 6.01 -5.98 4.85
CA LEU A 139 6.44 -5.60 6.20
C LEU A 139 7.89 -6.01 6.51
N SER A 140 8.32 -7.19 6.06
CA SER A 140 9.64 -7.76 6.39
C SER A 140 10.81 -7.10 5.67
N GLN A 141 10.55 -6.33 4.60
CA GLN A 141 11.59 -5.59 3.90
C GLN A 141 11.94 -4.29 4.63
N SER A 142 13.21 -3.92 4.78
CA SER A 142 13.61 -2.66 5.44
C SER A 142 13.99 -1.53 4.49
N GLY A 143 14.02 -1.78 3.18
CA GLY A 143 14.34 -0.75 2.19
C GLY A 143 13.19 0.23 2.02
N ASP A 144 13.51 1.49 1.71
CA ASP A 144 12.51 2.49 1.31
C ASP A 144 11.84 2.18 -0.03
N PHE A 145 12.44 1.28 -0.80
CA PHE A 145 11.93 0.82 -2.07
C PHE A 145 11.97 -0.70 -2.16
N MET A 146 10.98 -1.26 -2.84
CA MET A 146 10.99 -2.62 -3.37
C MET A 146 11.09 -2.59 -4.89
N PHE A 147 11.41 -3.73 -5.49
CA PHE A 147 11.59 -3.85 -6.93
C PHE A 147 10.82 -5.06 -7.46
N VAL A 148 10.31 -4.96 -8.68
CA VAL A 148 9.73 -6.11 -9.39
C VAL A 148 9.99 -5.94 -10.88
N GLU A 149 10.34 -7.03 -11.55
CA GLU A 149 10.50 -7.01 -13.00
C GLU A 149 9.13 -6.91 -13.69
N GLN A 150 9.07 -6.27 -14.85
CA GLN A 150 7.83 -6.18 -15.64
C GLN A 150 7.56 -7.46 -16.47
N SER A 151 8.21 -8.58 -16.14
CA SER A 151 8.14 -9.86 -16.84
C SER A 151 7.30 -10.87 -16.05
N GLY A 152 6.85 -11.95 -16.71
CA GLY A 152 6.15 -13.07 -16.06
C GLY A 152 4.66 -12.86 -15.75
N MET A 153 4.11 -11.64 -15.93
CA MET A 153 2.68 -11.35 -15.80
C MET A 153 2.27 -10.20 -16.73
N ALA A 154 1.02 -10.19 -17.20
CA ALA A 154 0.47 -9.06 -17.94
C ALA A 154 0.53 -7.77 -17.07
N LYS A 155 1.06 -6.67 -17.64
CA LYS A 155 1.31 -5.43 -16.89
C LYS A 155 0.08 -4.89 -16.14
N PRO A 156 -1.13 -4.84 -16.74
CA PRO A 156 -2.32 -4.41 -15.99
C PRO A 156 -2.60 -5.30 -14.77
N THR A 157 -2.52 -6.63 -14.92
CA THR A 157 -2.73 -7.57 -13.80
C THR A 157 -1.70 -7.36 -12.70
N LEU A 158 -0.42 -7.21 -13.08
CA LEU A 158 0.66 -6.94 -12.13
C LEU A 158 0.41 -5.65 -11.35
N LEU A 159 0.06 -4.55 -12.02
CA LEU A 159 -0.23 -3.27 -11.38
C LEU A 159 -1.44 -3.34 -10.44
N HIS A 160 -2.54 -3.99 -10.83
CA HIS A 160 -3.69 -4.14 -9.94
C HIS A 160 -3.31 -4.90 -8.65
N LEU A 161 -2.55 -5.98 -8.76
CA LEU A 161 -2.11 -6.75 -7.60
C LEU A 161 -1.13 -5.96 -6.72
N LEU A 162 -0.19 -5.23 -7.32
CA LEU A 162 0.71 -4.35 -6.57
C LEU A 162 -0.08 -3.28 -5.81
N PHE A 163 -1.04 -2.63 -6.46
CA PHE A 163 -1.87 -1.60 -5.83
C PHE A 163 -2.77 -2.20 -4.74
N TYR A 164 -3.30 -3.42 -4.94
CA TYR A 164 -4.02 -4.16 -3.91
C TYR A 164 -3.19 -4.37 -2.63
N HIS A 165 -1.87 -4.51 -2.78
CA HIS A 165 -0.90 -4.67 -1.70
C HIS A 165 -0.21 -3.37 -1.25
N SER A 166 -0.79 -2.19 -1.54
CA SER A 166 -0.26 -0.86 -1.18
C SER A 166 1.02 -0.44 -1.91
N LEU A 167 1.46 -1.21 -2.90
CA LEU A 167 2.69 -0.97 -3.64
C LEU A 167 2.36 -0.17 -4.90
N PHE A 168 2.38 1.16 -4.79
CA PHE A 168 2.34 1.99 -5.99
C PHE A 168 3.59 1.74 -6.84
N ALA A 169 3.43 1.68 -8.15
CA ALA A 169 4.47 1.29 -9.07
C ALA A 169 4.94 2.49 -9.89
N LEU A 170 6.24 2.76 -9.84
CA LEU A 170 6.90 3.76 -10.68
C LEU A 170 7.67 3.03 -11.78
N PRO A 171 7.41 3.30 -13.07
CA PRO A 171 8.19 2.71 -14.14
C PRO A 171 9.65 3.15 -14.02
N TYR A 172 10.57 2.19 -14.10
CA TYR A 172 12.01 2.43 -14.04
C TYR A 172 12.78 1.41 -14.89
N GLU A 173 14.09 1.61 -15.03
CA GLU A 173 14.95 0.72 -15.80
C GLU A 173 16.25 0.45 -15.04
N VAL A 174 16.69 -0.81 -15.03
CA VAL A 174 18.00 -1.22 -14.51
C VAL A 174 18.70 -2.03 -15.58
N ASN A 175 19.89 -1.58 -16.02
CA ASN A 175 20.69 -2.23 -17.06
C ASN A 175 19.89 -2.55 -18.35
N GLY A 176 19.10 -1.59 -18.84
CA GLY A 176 18.29 -1.80 -20.06
C GLY A 176 17.02 -2.62 -19.85
N LYS A 177 16.74 -3.08 -18.62
CA LYS A 177 15.59 -3.94 -18.33
C LYS A 177 14.50 -3.18 -17.56
N PRO A 178 13.24 -3.24 -18.03
CA PRO A 178 12.15 -2.51 -17.42
C PRO A 178 11.73 -3.17 -16.10
N ILE A 179 11.69 -2.37 -15.04
CA ILE A 179 11.23 -2.78 -13.71
C ILE A 179 10.17 -1.80 -13.20
N TYR A 180 9.54 -2.14 -12.08
CA TYR A 180 8.82 -1.17 -11.26
C TYR A 180 9.59 -0.93 -9.97
N LEU A 181 9.79 0.36 -9.67
CA LEU A 181 10.22 0.85 -8.37
C LEU A 181 8.98 1.03 -7.49
N LEU A 182 8.98 0.43 -6.30
CA LEU A 182 7.83 0.36 -5.41
C LEU A 182 8.14 1.08 -4.09
N PRO A 183 7.67 2.32 -3.87
CA PRO A 183 7.85 3.01 -2.60
C PRO A 183 7.30 2.19 -1.42
N ASN A 184 8.21 1.81 -0.51
CA ASN A 184 7.94 0.95 0.62
C ASN A 184 7.89 1.70 1.95
N GLY A 185 8.64 2.81 2.05
CA GLY A 185 8.69 3.68 3.23
C GLY A 185 9.16 2.92 4.48
N ALA A 186 10.47 2.73 4.63
CA ALA A 186 11.06 1.96 5.72
C ALA A 186 10.65 2.51 7.09
N THR A 187 10.59 3.84 7.20
CA THR A 187 10.19 4.56 8.42
C THR A 187 8.69 4.81 8.52
N GLY A 188 7.94 4.60 7.43
CA GLY A 188 6.52 4.88 7.35
C GLY A 188 6.10 5.62 6.09
N ARG A 189 4.83 6.02 6.07
CA ARG A 189 4.16 6.68 4.93
C ARG A 189 3.32 7.84 5.41
N PHE A 190 3.29 8.94 4.66
CA PHE A 190 2.43 10.06 4.99
C PHE A 190 0.99 9.73 4.63
N CYS A 191 0.11 9.83 5.63
CA CYS A 191 -1.30 9.49 5.50
C CYS A 191 -2.15 10.50 6.27
N LEU A 192 -3.43 10.61 5.89
CA LEU A 192 -4.45 11.29 6.66
C LEU A 192 -5.38 10.23 7.26
N ASP A 193 -5.67 10.38 8.55
CA ASP A 193 -6.64 9.55 9.26
C ASP A 193 -8.06 10.10 9.07
N LEU A 194 -8.86 9.43 8.24
CA LEU A 194 -10.19 9.91 7.90
C LEU A 194 -11.25 9.49 8.92
N THR A 195 -10.90 8.69 9.93
CA THR A 195 -11.82 8.35 11.03
C THR A 195 -11.90 9.44 12.09
N GLN A 196 -11.04 10.46 12.02
CA GLN A 196 -11.07 11.58 12.95
C GLN A 196 -12.35 12.40 12.77
N GLU A 197 -13.13 12.54 13.83
CA GLU A 197 -14.34 13.36 13.81
C GLU A 197 -14.02 14.87 13.74
N ASN A 198 -14.97 15.65 13.22
CA ASN A 198 -14.95 17.12 13.23
C ASN A 198 -13.79 17.78 12.46
N VAL A 199 -13.23 17.12 11.43
CA VAL A 199 -12.24 17.76 10.55
C VAL A 199 -12.90 18.92 9.79
N ALA A 200 -12.48 20.14 10.08
CA ALA A 200 -13.07 21.34 9.52
C ALA A 200 -12.53 21.66 8.12
N TRP A 201 -12.77 20.77 7.14
CA TRP A 201 -12.40 20.92 5.72
C TRP A 201 -12.85 22.27 5.13
N ARG A 202 -14.06 22.71 5.50
CA ARG A 202 -14.68 23.98 5.08
C ARG A 202 -14.23 25.21 5.88
N GLY A 203 -13.40 25.06 6.92
CA GLY A 203 -13.17 26.12 7.91
C GLY A 203 -12.40 27.34 7.39
N SER A 204 -11.57 27.19 6.35
CA SER A 204 -10.74 28.29 5.86
C SER A 204 -11.58 29.34 5.10
N ARG A 205 -11.21 30.62 5.24
CA ARG A 205 -11.88 31.72 4.51
C ARG A 205 -11.79 31.55 2.99
N LYS A 206 -10.68 31.03 2.48
CA LYS A 206 -10.49 30.76 1.04
C LYS A 206 -11.46 29.70 0.52
N VAL A 207 -11.59 28.58 1.22
CA VAL A 207 -12.55 27.52 0.86
C VAL A 207 -13.98 28.07 0.83
N ARG A 208 -14.41 28.78 1.88
CA ARG A 208 -15.75 29.38 1.91
C ARG A 208 -16.00 30.36 0.75
N ARG A 209 -15.02 31.18 0.40
CA ARG A 209 -15.12 32.12 -0.73
C ARG A 209 -15.28 31.39 -2.07
N LEU A 210 -14.53 30.32 -2.28
CA LEU A 210 -14.61 29.51 -3.52
C LEU A 210 -15.92 28.73 -3.63
N MET A 211 -16.50 28.31 -2.50
CA MET A 211 -17.82 27.68 -2.49
C MET A 211 -18.95 28.67 -2.83
N SER A 212 -18.83 29.93 -2.41
CA SER A 212 -19.92 30.92 -2.56
C SER A 212 -19.97 31.61 -3.92
N CYS A 213 -18.95 31.49 -4.76
CA CYS A 213 -18.84 32.31 -5.98
C CYS A 213 -19.57 31.75 -7.21
N ASP A 214 -20.22 30.58 -7.13
CA ASP A 214 -20.96 29.90 -8.22
C ASP A 214 -20.21 29.83 -9.57
N ARG A 215 -18.88 29.85 -9.52
CA ARG A 215 -18.00 29.82 -10.71
C ARG A 215 -17.30 28.48 -10.91
N PHE A 216 -17.42 27.59 -9.94
CA PHE A 216 -16.64 26.37 -9.90
C PHE A 216 -17.55 25.16 -9.71
N VAL A 217 -17.18 24.07 -10.36
CA VAL A 217 -17.84 22.76 -10.30
C VAL A 217 -16.78 21.69 -10.05
N VAL A 218 -17.22 20.51 -9.63
CA VAL A 218 -16.36 19.33 -9.47
C VAL A 218 -16.78 18.24 -10.44
N ALA A 219 -15.80 17.59 -11.08
CA ALA A 219 -16.02 16.35 -11.81
C ALA A 219 -15.26 15.20 -11.16
N VAL A 220 -15.78 13.99 -11.31
CA VAL A 220 -15.10 12.74 -10.95
C VAL A 220 -15.02 11.89 -12.21
N ASN A 221 -13.81 11.45 -12.57
CA ASN A 221 -13.53 10.58 -13.71
C ASN A 221 -14.07 11.08 -15.07
N ARG A 222 -14.13 12.40 -15.29
CA ARG A 222 -14.61 13.01 -16.55
C ARG A 222 -13.90 12.41 -17.77
N ASP A 223 -12.57 12.47 -17.75
CA ASP A 223 -11.70 11.80 -18.72
C ASP A 223 -10.35 11.51 -18.05
N ILE A 224 -10.15 10.25 -17.65
CA ILE A 224 -8.93 9.82 -16.95
C ILE A 224 -7.67 10.06 -17.79
N ARG A 225 -7.77 9.92 -19.12
CA ARG A 225 -6.62 10.15 -20.01
C ARG A 225 -6.25 11.62 -20.01
N ASP A 226 -7.24 12.50 -20.18
CA ASP A 226 -7.04 13.94 -20.16
C ASP A 226 -6.43 14.38 -18.82
N SER A 227 -6.99 13.96 -17.69
CA SER A 227 -6.46 14.33 -16.37
C SER A 227 -5.01 13.87 -16.17
N LEU A 228 -4.65 12.66 -16.62
CA LEU A 228 -3.28 12.15 -16.56
C LEU A 228 -2.32 12.93 -17.48
N CYS A 229 -2.77 13.34 -18.65
CA CYS A 229 -2.03 14.22 -19.55
C CYS A 229 -1.79 15.61 -18.93
N LEU A 230 -2.82 16.23 -18.34
CA LEU A 230 -2.71 17.51 -17.63
C LEU A 230 -1.71 17.41 -16.46
N ALA A 231 -1.77 16.33 -15.68
CA ALA A 231 -0.80 16.09 -14.61
C ALA A 231 0.62 15.95 -15.14
N ARG A 232 0.81 15.20 -16.24
CA ARG A 232 2.11 15.05 -16.91
C ARG A 232 2.66 16.41 -17.35
N GLU A 233 1.85 17.22 -18.03
CA GLU A 233 2.24 18.56 -18.49
C GLU A 233 2.64 19.48 -17.32
N TYR A 234 1.83 19.48 -16.26
CA TYR A 234 2.13 20.21 -15.04
C TYR A 234 3.49 19.81 -14.47
N HIS A 235 3.78 18.52 -14.31
CA HIS A 235 5.05 18.07 -13.72
C HIS A 235 6.25 18.34 -14.63
N ILE A 236 6.12 18.18 -15.95
CA ILE A 236 7.17 18.58 -16.90
C ILE A 236 7.46 20.07 -16.78
N LYS A 237 6.43 20.91 -16.75
CA LYS A 237 6.60 22.37 -16.61
C LYS A 237 7.24 22.76 -15.27
N GLN A 238 6.93 22.06 -14.18
CA GLN A 238 7.39 22.41 -12.84
C GLN A 238 8.75 21.79 -12.46
N LYS A 239 9.09 20.62 -13.01
CA LYS A 239 10.24 19.80 -12.59
C LYS A 239 11.17 19.38 -13.75
N GLY A 240 10.81 19.70 -14.99
CA GLY A 240 11.57 19.32 -16.19
C GLY A 240 11.45 17.85 -16.59
N SER A 241 10.84 17.00 -15.75
CA SER A 241 10.67 15.57 -15.99
C SER A 241 9.50 15.01 -15.16
N THR A 242 9.03 13.81 -15.51
CA THR A 242 8.00 13.10 -14.75
C THR A 242 8.04 11.60 -15.05
N TRP A 243 7.65 10.79 -14.07
CA TRP A 243 7.46 9.34 -14.23
C TRP A 243 6.18 9.00 -15.02
N ILE A 244 5.27 9.98 -15.19
CA ILE A 244 4.01 9.83 -15.93
C ILE A 244 4.31 9.86 -17.44
N GLY A 245 4.89 8.78 -17.96
CA GLY A 245 5.13 8.58 -19.39
C GLY A 245 3.85 8.19 -20.13
N VAL A 246 3.80 8.44 -21.45
CA VAL A 246 2.62 8.13 -22.29
C VAL A 246 2.20 6.66 -22.18
N SER A 247 3.16 5.74 -22.24
CA SER A 247 2.88 4.31 -22.09
C SER A 247 2.34 3.93 -20.70
N TYR A 248 2.72 4.68 -19.66
CA TYR A 248 2.17 4.46 -18.32
C TYR A 248 0.77 5.07 -18.17
N ILE A 249 0.50 6.21 -18.83
CA ILE A 249 -0.86 6.76 -18.95
C ILE A 249 -1.79 5.73 -19.61
N ASP A 250 -1.37 5.12 -20.72
CA ASP A 250 -2.17 4.10 -21.41
C ASP A 250 -2.50 2.91 -20.50
N LEU A 251 -1.54 2.47 -19.67
CA LEU A 251 -1.78 1.43 -18.67
C LEU A 251 -2.78 1.85 -17.61
N LEU A 252 -2.67 3.05 -17.04
CA LEU A 252 -3.61 3.54 -16.03
C LEU A 252 -5.01 3.76 -16.60
N VAL A 253 -5.13 4.23 -17.85
CA VAL A 253 -6.41 4.35 -18.57
C VAL A 253 -7.04 2.97 -18.82
N ASN A 254 -6.23 1.98 -19.19
CA ASN A 254 -6.69 0.60 -19.34
C ASN A 254 -7.22 0.05 -18.00
N MET A 255 -6.50 0.28 -16.90
CA MET A 255 -6.93 -0.12 -15.55
C MET A 255 -8.20 0.61 -15.11
N ALA A 256 -8.34 1.89 -15.44
CA ALA A 256 -9.56 2.66 -15.15
C ALA A 256 -10.80 2.07 -15.84
N SER A 257 -10.63 1.63 -17.09
CA SER A 257 -11.70 1.02 -17.90
C SER A 257 -11.99 -0.43 -17.51
N HIS A 258 -11.02 -1.13 -16.92
CA HIS A 258 -11.10 -2.55 -16.54
C HIS A 258 -10.65 -2.75 -15.09
N PRO A 259 -11.40 -2.22 -14.10
CA PRO A 259 -11.03 -2.34 -12.70
C PRO A 259 -10.99 -3.81 -12.28
N ALA A 260 -9.95 -4.19 -11.56
CA ALA A 260 -9.77 -5.55 -11.03
C ALA A 260 -9.27 -5.52 -9.58
N TYR A 261 -9.53 -6.60 -8.84
CA TYR A 261 -9.11 -6.74 -7.43
C TYR A 261 -9.58 -5.59 -6.52
N GLY A 262 -10.71 -4.97 -6.85
CA GLY A 262 -11.27 -3.82 -6.12
C GLY A 262 -10.55 -2.49 -6.36
N VAL A 263 -9.45 -2.46 -7.11
CA VAL A 263 -8.70 -1.24 -7.43
C VAL A 263 -9.41 -0.48 -8.54
N ARG A 264 -9.67 0.82 -8.32
CA ARG A 264 -10.27 1.73 -9.32
C ARG A 264 -9.42 2.99 -9.42
N ILE A 265 -8.95 3.30 -10.62
CA ILE A 265 -8.25 4.57 -10.89
C ILE A 265 -9.26 5.71 -10.83
N MET A 266 -8.89 6.80 -10.16
CA MET A 266 -9.78 7.92 -9.89
C MET A 266 -9.11 9.25 -10.25
N ALA A 267 -9.90 10.17 -10.80
CA ALA A 267 -9.57 11.56 -10.99
C ALA A 267 -10.67 12.42 -10.36
N LEU A 268 -10.30 13.32 -9.45
CA LEU A 268 -11.17 14.39 -8.98
C LEU A 268 -10.64 15.71 -9.52
N GLU A 269 -11.50 16.45 -10.22
CA GLU A 269 -11.13 17.67 -10.92
C GLU A 269 -11.96 18.86 -10.43
N LEU A 270 -11.29 19.99 -10.21
CA LEU A 270 -11.91 21.30 -10.03
C LEU A 270 -11.96 22.01 -11.38
N LEU A 271 -13.13 22.45 -11.81
CA LEU A 271 -13.33 23.11 -13.10
C LEU A 271 -13.94 24.49 -12.93
N GLU A 272 -13.64 25.39 -13.88
CA GLU A 272 -14.40 26.61 -14.09
C GLU A 272 -15.71 26.26 -14.82
N LYS A 273 -16.84 26.69 -14.26
CA LYS A 273 -18.19 26.23 -14.62
C LYS A 273 -18.58 26.52 -16.06
N ASN A 274 -18.21 27.70 -16.59
CA ASN A 274 -18.70 28.17 -17.89
C ASN A 274 -17.86 27.66 -19.07
N SER A 275 -16.55 27.55 -18.87
CA SER A 275 -15.59 27.11 -19.88
C SER A 275 -15.31 25.61 -19.83
N GLY A 276 -15.63 24.95 -18.72
CA GLY A 276 -15.24 23.55 -18.48
C GLY A 276 -13.73 23.37 -18.30
N MET A 277 -12.97 24.45 -18.12
CA MET A 277 -11.52 24.40 -17.98
C MET A 277 -11.13 23.78 -16.63
N VAL A 278 -10.26 22.77 -16.66
CA VAL A 278 -9.70 22.15 -15.44
C VAL A 278 -8.68 23.09 -14.80
N LEU A 279 -8.90 23.43 -13.53
CA LEU A 279 -8.05 24.33 -12.74
C LEU A 279 -7.05 23.57 -11.88
N ALA A 280 -7.47 22.44 -11.32
CA ALA A 280 -6.65 21.56 -10.49
C ALA A 280 -7.26 20.16 -10.43
N GLY A 281 -6.45 19.17 -10.09
CA GLY A 281 -6.94 17.80 -9.91
C GLY A 281 -6.10 16.97 -8.96
N CYS A 282 -6.75 15.97 -8.38
CA CYS A 282 -6.16 14.92 -7.55
C CYS A 282 -6.36 13.58 -8.26
N LEU A 283 -5.27 12.84 -8.46
CA LEU A 283 -5.24 11.59 -9.19
C LEU A 283 -4.70 10.48 -8.29
N GLY A 284 -5.48 9.41 -8.23
CA GLY A 284 -5.27 8.34 -7.28
C GLY A 284 -5.94 7.05 -7.68
N TYR A 285 -6.03 6.14 -6.72
CA TYR A 285 -6.91 5.00 -6.82
C TYR A 285 -7.64 4.75 -5.50
N SER A 286 -8.87 4.26 -5.60
CA SER A 286 -9.62 3.73 -4.46
C SER A 286 -9.48 2.21 -4.41
N LEU A 287 -9.45 1.66 -3.20
CA LEU A 287 -9.48 0.23 -2.94
C LEU A 287 -10.20 -0.01 -1.60
N GLY A 288 -11.40 -0.56 -1.64
CA GLY A 288 -12.25 -0.59 -0.45
C GLY A 288 -12.38 0.82 0.15
N SER A 289 -12.17 0.96 1.45
CA SER A 289 -12.25 2.21 2.19
C SER A 289 -10.89 2.87 2.39
N VAL A 290 -9.88 2.48 1.59
CA VAL A 290 -8.62 3.21 1.45
C VAL A 290 -8.55 3.96 0.12
N TYR A 291 -7.90 5.11 0.13
CA TYR A 291 -7.63 5.90 -1.07
C TYR A 291 -6.16 6.28 -1.11
N HIS A 292 -5.51 6.13 -2.26
CA HIS A 292 -4.12 6.54 -2.46
C HIS A 292 -4.04 7.62 -3.53
N ASP A 293 -3.52 8.80 -3.17
CA ASP A 293 -3.12 9.81 -4.15
C ASP A 293 -1.71 9.55 -4.63
N PHE A 294 -1.55 9.33 -5.93
CA PHE A 294 -0.23 9.22 -6.54
C PHE A 294 0.23 10.54 -7.18
N THR A 295 -0.68 11.45 -7.55
CA THR A 295 -0.28 12.74 -8.08
C THR A 295 -1.37 13.81 -7.97
N MET A 296 -0.96 15.07 -7.91
CA MET A 296 -1.85 16.23 -7.93
C MET A 296 -1.28 17.28 -8.88
N PHE A 297 -2.15 18.08 -9.48
CA PHE A 297 -1.75 19.15 -10.39
C PHE A 297 -2.60 20.40 -10.22
N THR A 298 -2.07 21.53 -10.69
CA THR A 298 -2.77 22.82 -10.69
C THR A 298 -2.35 23.58 -11.94
N MET A 299 -3.30 23.76 -12.86
CA MET A 299 -3.05 24.39 -14.16
C MET A 299 -2.78 25.89 -14.02
N GLU A 300 -3.49 26.54 -13.10
CA GLU A 300 -3.33 27.97 -12.80
C GLU A 300 -2.94 28.19 -11.33
N ARG A 301 -1.70 28.65 -11.10
CA ARG A 301 -1.26 29.05 -9.77
C ARG A 301 -1.70 30.50 -9.53
N GLY A 302 -2.63 30.67 -8.61
CA GLY A 302 -3.14 31.97 -8.18
C GLY A 302 -3.32 32.07 -6.67
N PRO A 303 -3.60 33.28 -6.15
CA PRO A 303 -3.89 33.51 -4.72
C PRO A 303 -5.09 32.69 -4.20
N GLU A 304 -5.95 32.21 -5.09
CA GLU A 304 -7.09 31.32 -4.84
C GLU A 304 -6.65 29.99 -4.24
N GLY A 305 -5.49 29.46 -4.66
CA GLY A 305 -4.95 28.19 -4.16
C GLY A 305 -5.77 26.98 -4.58
N PHE A 306 -6.11 26.87 -5.88
CA PHE A 306 -6.95 25.81 -6.43
C PHE A 306 -6.51 24.39 -6.09
N GLY A 307 -5.21 24.10 -6.10
CA GLY A 307 -4.70 22.78 -5.68
C GLY A 307 -5.08 22.43 -4.24
N ASN A 308 -4.86 23.36 -3.29
CA ASN A 308 -5.23 23.16 -1.89
C ASN A 308 -6.76 23.02 -1.72
N PHE A 309 -7.53 23.78 -2.50
CA PHE A 309 -8.99 23.66 -2.50
C PHE A 309 -9.43 22.28 -3.01
N ALA A 310 -8.90 21.80 -4.15
CA ALA A 310 -9.20 20.48 -4.70
C ALA A 310 -8.85 19.36 -3.70
N THR A 311 -7.70 19.45 -3.03
CA THR A 311 -7.31 18.49 -1.98
C THR A 311 -8.29 18.49 -0.81
N LYS A 312 -8.73 19.67 -0.32
CA LYS A 312 -9.71 19.73 0.78
C LYS A 312 -11.10 19.23 0.37
N LEU A 313 -11.48 19.50 -0.88
CA LEU A 313 -12.71 18.99 -1.46
C LEU A 313 -12.69 17.46 -1.53
N LEU A 314 -11.58 16.85 -1.97
CA LEU A 314 -11.38 15.41 -1.96
C LEU A 314 -11.39 14.84 -0.53
N GLY A 315 -10.67 15.48 0.40
CA GLY A 315 -10.59 15.02 1.80
C GLY A 315 -11.95 14.96 2.49
N GLU A 316 -12.78 15.99 2.33
CA GLU A 316 -14.16 15.95 2.83
C GLU A 316 -14.96 14.82 2.18
N ALA A 317 -14.90 14.70 0.85
CA ALA A 317 -15.69 13.72 0.13
C ALA A 317 -15.31 12.29 0.52
N LEU A 318 -14.01 11.98 0.65
CA LEU A 318 -13.54 10.70 1.13
C LEU A 318 -14.08 10.40 2.54
N GLN A 319 -13.97 11.36 3.46
CA GLN A 319 -14.47 11.16 4.82
C GLN A 319 -15.99 10.94 4.85
N GLN A 320 -16.76 11.73 4.10
CA GLN A 320 -18.23 11.61 4.02
C GLN A 320 -18.69 10.34 3.29
N CYS A 321 -17.85 9.81 2.40
CA CYS A 321 -18.07 8.51 1.75
C CYS A 321 -17.67 7.33 2.64
N GLY A 322 -17.17 7.54 3.85
CA GLY A 322 -16.78 6.45 4.76
C GLY A 322 -15.44 5.80 4.41
N TYR A 323 -14.52 6.53 3.77
CA TYR A 323 -13.13 6.09 3.70
C TYR A 323 -12.46 6.22 5.07
N ASN A 324 -11.62 5.27 5.42
CA ASN A 324 -10.91 5.22 6.71
C ASN A 324 -9.48 5.76 6.61
N PHE A 325 -8.88 5.71 5.43
CA PHE A 325 -7.44 5.92 5.29
C PHE A 325 -7.07 6.53 3.94
N TRP A 326 -6.32 7.62 3.98
CA TRP A 326 -5.86 8.33 2.80
C TRP A 326 -4.33 8.38 2.74
N TYR A 327 -3.75 7.64 1.80
CA TYR A 327 -2.30 7.49 1.63
C TYR A 327 -1.76 8.46 0.57
N TRP A 328 -0.68 9.19 0.88
CA TRP A 328 -0.08 10.24 0.01
C TRP A 328 1.37 9.95 -0.42
N GLY A 329 1.91 8.79 -0.10
CA GLY A 329 3.31 8.47 -0.39
C GLY A 329 4.28 8.97 0.68
N MET A 330 5.39 9.55 0.21
CA MET A 330 6.44 10.14 1.05
C MET A 330 6.06 11.56 1.47
N ARG A 331 6.42 11.95 2.69
CA ARG A 331 6.16 13.30 3.20
C ARG A 331 7.01 14.33 2.45
N LEU A 332 6.36 15.26 1.75
CA LEU A 332 6.98 16.39 1.06
C LEU A 332 6.60 17.71 1.73
N ALA A 333 7.48 18.72 1.73
CA ALA A 333 7.34 20.00 2.45
C ALA A 333 5.92 20.61 2.41
N TYR A 334 5.28 20.67 1.22
CA TYR A 334 3.95 21.29 1.06
C TYR A 334 2.81 20.59 1.83
N MET A 335 3.01 19.34 2.26
CA MET A 335 2.01 18.55 2.98
C MET A 335 1.86 18.97 4.45
N GLU A 336 2.78 19.78 4.98
CA GLU A 336 2.77 20.25 6.38
C GLU A 336 1.46 20.92 6.78
N GLN A 337 0.85 21.66 5.85
CA GLN A 337 -0.43 22.33 6.09
C GLN A 337 -1.61 21.38 6.34
N PHE A 338 -1.45 20.08 6.06
CA PHE A 338 -2.44 19.03 6.31
C PHE A 338 -2.18 18.30 7.64
N GLU A 339 -1.06 18.56 8.29
CA GLU A 339 -0.78 18.05 9.62
C GLU A 339 -1.62 18.77 10.69
N GLY A 340 -1.81 18.11 11.83
CA GLY A 340 -2.61 18.62 12.93
C GLY A 340 -4.11 18.66 12.59
N LYS A 341 -4.58 19.77 11.99
CA LYS A 341 -6.01 20.05 11.80
C LYS A 341 -6.73 19.05 10.89
N TYR A 342 -6.01 18.46 9.93
CA TYR A 342 -6.58 17.51 8.96
C TYR A 342 -6.07 16.07 9.19
N GLY A 343 -5.42 15.82 10.34
CA GLY A 343 -4.99 14.47 10.71
C GLY A 343 -3.81 13.91 9.90
N GLY A 344 -3.13 14.74 9.09
CA GLY A 344 -1.92 14.34 8.37
C GLY A 344 -0.79 13.96 9.32
N LYS A 345 -0.21 12.79 9.14
CA LYS A 345 0.95 12.30 9.91
C LYS A 345 1.73 11.25 9.13
N VAL A 346 2.99 11.04 9.50
CA VAL A 346 3.73 9.84 9.09
C VAL A 346 3.24 8.67 9.94
N VAL A 347 2.62 7.69 9.29
CA VAL A 347 2.19 6.42 9.90
C VAL A 347 3.33 5.42 9.74
N CYS A 348 3.78 4.81 10.83
CA CYS A 348 4.87 3.85 10.78
C CYS A 348 4.49 2.63 9.92
N LYS A 349 5.48 1.93 9.36
CA LYS A 349 5.24 0.90 8.36
C LYS A 349 4.32 -0.23 8.84
N SER A 350 4.51 -0.71 10.07
CA SER A 350 3.69 -1.77 10.65
C SER A 350 2.23 -1.35 10.83
N GLU A 351 1.98 -0.14 11.35
CA GLU A 351 0.63 0.42 11.47
C GLU A 351 -0.01 0.60 10.10
N PHE A 352 0.74 1.15 9.13
CA PHE A 352 0.26 1.35 7.76
C PHE A 352 -0.19 0.04 7.10
N ILE A 353 0.66 -1.00 7.14
CA ILE A 353 0.35 -2.29 6.50
C ILE A 353 -0.83 -2.97 7.19
N THR A 354 -0.93 -2.85 8.51
CA THR A 354 -2.07 -3.37 9.28
C THR A 354 -3.38 -2.69 8.88
N ARG A 355 -3.40 -1.35 8.89
CA ARG A 355 -4.58 -0.57 8.48
C ARG A 355 -4.94 -0.80 7.02
N TRP A 356 -3.96 -0.88 6.13
CA TRP A 356 -4.19 -1.18 4.72
C TRP A 356 -4.87 -2.54 4.54
N GLY A 357 -4.34 -3.58 5.19
CA GLY A 357 -4.91 -4.93 5.16
C GLY A 357 -6.33 -4.99 5.72
N GLN A 358 -6.61 -4.22 6.78
CA GLN A 358 -7.93 -4.13 7.40
C GLN A 358 -8.97 -3.47 6.47
N TYR A 359 -8.61 -2.35 5.83
CA TYR A 359 -9.58 -1.51 5.12
C TYR A 359 -9.70 -1.77 3.61
N ARG A 360 -8.69 -2.39 2.97
CA ARG A 360 -8.69 -2.61 1.50
C ARG A 360 -9.86 -3.45 0.97
N ASN A 361 -10.49 -4.25 1.83
CA ASN A 361 -11.63 -5.12 1.47
C ASN A 361 -12.98 -4.63 2.02
N ILE A 362 -12.98 -3.56 2.83
CA ILE A 362 -14.21 -2.96 3.38
C ILE A 362 -14.67 -1.89 2.39
N GLN A 363 -15.92 -1.91 1.95
CA GLN A 363 -16.41 -0.90 1.00
C GLN A 363 -16.73 0.42 1.71
N PRO A 364 -16.53 1.58 1.04
CA PRO A 364 -17.04 2.86 1.52
C PRO A 364 -18.58 2.87 1.48
N THR A 365 -19.21 3.78 2.22
CA THR A 365 -20.68 3.90 2.28
C THR A 365 -21.28 4.36 0.96
N CYS A 366 -20.53 5.12 0.16
CA CYS A 366 -20.88 5.48 -1.22
C CYS A 366 -19.63 5.80 -2.05
N THR A 367 -19.80 5.92 -3.36
CA THR A 367 -18.74 6.35 -4.28
C THR A 367 -18.60 7.88 -4.25
N LEU A 368 -17.42 8.39 -4.60
CA LEU A 368 -17.19 9.85 -4.70
C LEU A 368 -18.15 10.49 -5.70
N GLU A 369 -18.37 9.85 -6.84
CA GLU A 369 -19.30 10.30 -7.87
C GLU A 369 -20.73 10.42 -7.34
N ALA A 370 -21.26 9.36 -6.71
CA ALA A 370 -22.59 9.38 -6.11
C ALA A 370 -22.71 10.45 -5.00
N PHE A 371 -21.64 10.67 -4.22
CA PHE A 371 -21.61 11.72 -3.21
C PHE A 371 -21.76 13.12 -3.84
N PHE A 372 -21.01 13.44 -4.89
CA PHE A 372 -21.13 14.75 -5.54
C PHE A 372 -22.44 14.91 -6.31
N GLN A 373 -22.90 13.87 -7.02
CA GLN A 373 -24.19 13.88 -7.72
C GLN A 373 -25.37 14.09 -6.76
N SER A 374 -25.25 13.65 -5.50
CA SER A 374 -26.28 13.88 -4.47
C SER A 374 -26.35 15.34 -3.97
N GLY A 375 -25.47 16.24 -4.43
CA GLY A 375 -25.44 17.64 -4.01
C GLY A 375 -24.88 17.88 -2.60
N ARG A 376 -24.30 16.85 -1.95
CA ARG A 376 -23.73 16.95 -0.59
C ARG A 376 -22.33 17.56 -0.54
N GLY A 377 -21.62 17.61 -1.67
CA GLY A 377 -20.26 18.11 -1.76
C GLY A 377 -20.12 19.63 -1.57
N MET A 378 -18.87 20.11 -1.50
CA MET A 378 -18.58 21.55 -1.39
C MET A 378 -18.97 22.37 -2.61
N LEU A 379 -18.97 21.73 -3.80
CA LEU A 379 -19.28 22.34 -5.09
C LEU A 379 -20.33 21.50 -5.82
N PRO A 380 -21.12 22.11 -6.71
CA PRO A 380 -22.00 21.37 -7.61
C PRO A 380 -21.21 20.43 -8.52
N TYR A 381 -21.81 19.28 -8.81
CA TYR A 381 -21.24 18.30 -9.74
C TYR A 381 -21.35 18.78 -11.19
N PHE A 382 -20.29 18.58 -11.96
CA PHE A 382 -20.24 18.92 -13.39
C PHE A 382 -21.06 17.91 -14.19
N VAL A 383 -22.03 18.41 -14.93
CA VAL A 383 -22.80 17.63 -15.91
C VAL A 383 -22.32 18.05 -17.29
N PRO A 384 -21.71 17.16 -18.09
CA PRO A 384 -21.38 17.47 -19.48
C PRO A 384 -22.63 17.92 -20.23
N VAL A 385 -22.52 18.98 -21.02
CA VAL A 385 -23.58 19.34 -21.98
C VAL A 385 -23.49 18.33 -23.12
N GLU A 386 -24.58 17.59 -23.35
CA GLU A 386 -24.70 16.61 -24.45
C GLU A 386 -24.55 17.25 -25.84
#